data_AF-A0A6V7NUK6-F1
#
_entry.id   AF-A0A6V7NUK6-F1
#
_cell.length_a   1.000
_cell.length_b   1.000
_cell.length_c   1.000
_cell.angle_alpha   90.00
_cell.angle_beta   90.00
_cell.angle_gamma   90.00
#
_symmetry.space_group_name_H-M   'P 1'
#
loop_
_entity.id
_entity.type
_entity.pdbx_description
1 polymer ?
#
loop_
_entity_poly.entity_id
_entity_poly.type
_entity_poly.pdbx_seq_one_letter_code
_entity_poly.pdbx_strand_id
1 'polypeptide(L)'
;MHESIYCQGASSQWSAHKIRGEFESFFDPIKAAKDGRPVYFTGEMVFPWMFEEIHALRHFKEAAHLLAEKNDWPPLYDVNRLNNNQVPVAAAVYYEDMYVNFNIAMETASEIAGIRLWVTNEYMHSGLRDGGSQVFDQLIAMLQGKKPWF
;
A
#
# COMPACT_ATOMS: atom_id res chain seq x y z
N MET A 1 -9.61 -6.19 5.67
CA MET A 1 -8.45 -6.99 5.21
C MET A 1 -7.77 -6.21 4.11
N HIS A 2 -6.56 -5.68 4.34
CA HIS A 2 -5.89 -4.82 3.35
C HIS A 2 -5.21 -5.62 2.24
N GLU A 3 -4.63 -6.78 2.56
CA GLU A 3 -3.82 -7.57 1.62
C GLU A 3 -4.55 -8.02 0.34
N SER A 4 -5.88 -8.11 0.38
CA SER A 4 -6.69 -8.50 -0.77
C SER A 4 -6.53 -7.55 -1.96
N ILE A 5 -6.09 -6.30 -1.75
CA ILE A 5 -5.80 -5.36 -2.84
C ILE A 5 -4.61 -5.77 -3.70
N TYR A 6 -3.79 -6.73 -3.25
CA TYR A 6 -2.63 -7.25 -3.98
C TYR A 6 -2.87 -8.65 -4.56
N CYS A 7 -3.99 -9.30 -4.25
CA CYS A 7 -4.25 -10.66 -4.68
C CYS A 7 -4.63 -10.72 -6.17
N GLN A 8 -3.83 -11.44 -6.96
CA GLN A 8 -4.06 -11.71 -8.37
C GLN A 8 -3.66 -13.17 -8.66
N GLY A 9 -4.64 -14.03 -8.97
CA GLY A 9 -4.42 -15.46 -9.23
C GLY A 9 -3.95 -16.30 -8.03
N ALA A 10 -3.85 -15.70 -6.84
CA ALA A 10 -3.41 -16.37 -5.62
C ALA A 10 -3.98 -15.69 -4.36
N SER A 11 -4.03 -16.42 -3.25
CA SER A 11 -4.43 -15.89 -1.94
C SER A 11 -3.34 -15.05 -1.28
N SER A 12 -3.73 -14.11 -0.41
CA SER A 12 -2.76 -13.46 0.48
C SER A 12 -2.19 -14.45 1.50
N GLN A 13 -3.00 -15.43 1.91
CA GLN A 13 -2.65 -16.44 2.92
C GLN A 13 -2.02 -15.82 4.17
N TRP A 14 -2.58 -14.68 4.61
CA TRP A 14 -2.04 -13.93 5.76
C TRP A 14 -0.57 -13.56 5.58
N SER A 15 -0.19 -13.00 4.43
CA SER A 15 1.20 -12.72 4.04
C SER A 15 1.95 -11.90 5.10
N ALA A 16 1.36 -10.81 5.56
CA ALA A 16 1.90 -9.94 6.61
C ALA A 16 2.11 -10.71 7.92
N HIS A 17 1.21 -11.64 8.28
CA HIS A 17 1.40 -12.50 9.45
C HIS A 17 2.59 -13.44 9.26
N LYS A 18 2.68 -14.11 8.10
CA LYS A 18 3.78 -15.03 7.77
C LYS A 18 5.13 -14.31 7.77
N ILE A 19 5.24 -13.21 7.03
CA ILE A 19 6.46 -12.40 6.94
C ILE A 19 6.82 -11.82 8.30
N ARG A 20 5.87 -11.30 9.08
CA ARG A 20 6.16 -10.87 10.46
C ARG A 20 6.76 -12.01 11.30
N GLY A 21 6.28 -13.24 11.15
CA GLY A 21 6.83 -14.42 11.81
C GLY A 21 8.29 -14.68 11.45
N GLU A 22 8.67 -14.51 10.17
CA GLU A 22 10.07 -14.63 9.72
C GLU A 22 10.99 -13.58 10.37
N PHE A 23 10.44 -12.40 10.73
CA PHE A 23 11.16 -11.30 11.37
C PHE A 23 10.79 -11.10 12.84
N GLU A 24 10.25 -12.12 13.52
CA GLU A 24 9.66 -11.97 14.86
C GLU A 24 10.60 -11.28 15.87
N SER A 25 11.89 -11.63 15.83
CA SER A 25 12.89 -11.04 16.74
C SER A 25 13.07 -9.52 16.62
N PHE A 26 12.76 -8.93 15.46
CA PHE A 26 12.78 -7.48 15.24
C PHE A 26 11.49 -6.81 15.73
N PHE A 27 10.37 -7.53 15.70
CA PHE A 27 9.04 -7.02 16.08
C PHE A 27 8.62 -7.39 17.50
N ASP A 28 9.47 -8.07 18.28
CA ASP A 28 9.26 -8.30 19.71
C ASP A 28 9.57 -7.01 20.51
N PRO A 29 8.54 -6.32 21.06
CA PRO A 29 8.74 -5.07 21.77
C PRO A 29 9.45 -5.27 23.12
N ILE A 30 9.27 -6.43 23.77
CA ILE A 30 9.90 -6.74 25.07
C ILE A 30 11.39 -6.95 24.86
N LYS A 31 11.76 -7.72 23.83
CA LYS A 31 13.16 -7.94 23.48
C LYS A 31 13.83 -6.65 22.99
N ALA A 32 13.15 -5.86 22.15
CA ALA A 32 13.67 -4.56 21.71
C ALA A 32 13.99 -3.63 22.89
N ALA A 33 13.07 -3.52 23.86
CA ALA A 33 13.28 -2.71 25.06
C ALA A 33 14.47 -3.21 25.92
N LYS A 34 14.58 -4.53 26.13
CA LYS A 34 15.71 -5.13 26.87
C LYS A 34 17.06 -4.88 26.20
N ASP A 35 17.10 -4.95 24.87
CA ASP A 35 18.32 -4.79 24.08
C ASP A 35 18.66 -3.31 23.80
N GLY A 36 17.85 -2.35 24.26
CA GLY A 36 18.04 -0.92 23.98
C GLY A 36 17.84 -0.55 22.50
N ARG A 37 17.08 -1.35 21.75
CA ARG A 37 16.75 -1.11 20.33
C ARG A 37 15.40 -0.40 20.19
N PRO A 38 15.16 0.32 19.08
CA PRO A 38 13.83 0.85 18.77
C PRO A 38 12.77 -0.25 18.71
N VAL A 39 11.57 0.05 19.18
CA VAL A 39 10.39 -0.79 18.99
C VAL A 39 9.80 -0.48 17.62
N TYR A 40 9.69 -1.49 16.76
CA TYR A 40 9.06 -1.34 15.45
C TYR A 40 7.57 -1.65 15.51
N PHE A 41 6.80 -0.90 14.71
CA PHE A 41 5.37 -1.07 14.54
C PHE A 41 5.07 -1.70 13.17
N THR A 42 3.91 -2.34 13.06
CA THR A 42 3.49 -3.05 11.85
C THR A 42 2.62 -2.21 10.92
N GLY A 43 2.45 -0.91 11.21
CA GLY A 43 1.49 -0.05 10.49
C GLY A 43 0.06 -0.58 10.61
N GLU A 44 -0.67 -0.55 9.50
CA GLU A 44 -2.08 -0.95 9.39
C GLU A 44 -2.27 -2.42 8.99
N MET A 45 -1.27 -3.27 9.21
CA MET A 45 -1.40 -4.70 8.88
C MET A 45 -2.39 -5.40 9.81
N VAL A 46 -3.22 -6.25 9.21
CA VAL A 46 -4.25 -7.04 9.92
C VAL A 46 -3.77 -8.48 10.07
N PHE A 47 -3.85 -9.02 11.29
CA PHE A 47 -3.36 -10.36 11.60
C PHE A 47 -4.49 -11.30 12.06
N PRO A 48 -4.35 -12.64 11.89
CA PRO A 48 -5.38 -13.60 12.30
C PRO A 48 -5.79 -13.47 13.77
N TRP A 49 -4.80 -13.32 14.66
CA TRP A 49 -5.01 -13.22 16.10
C TRP A 49 -5.88 -12.01 16.50
N MET A 50 -5.92 -10.94 15.68
CA MET A 50 -6.79 -9.80 15.96
C MET A 50 -8.27 -10.20 15.98
N PHE A 51 -8.66 -11.17 15.16
CA PHE A 51 -10.03 -11.71 15.15
C PHE A 51 -10.31 -12.67 16.30
N GLU A 52 -9.30 -13.06 17.08
CA GLU A 52 -9.45 -13.89 18.28
C GLU A 52 -9.50 -13.01 19.54
N GLU A 53 -8.61 -12.02 19.60
CA GLU A 53 -8.39 -11.19 20.76
C GLU A 53 -9.29 -9.96 20.82
N ILE A 54 -9.55 -9.29 19.68
CA ILE A 54 -10.37 -8.09 19.64
C ILE A 54 -11.85 -8.50 19.62
N HIS A 55 -12.56 -8.27 20.72
CA HIS A 55 -13.94 -8.71 20.92
C HIS A 55 -14.88 -8.34 19.76
N ALA A 56 -14.80 -7.09 19.30
CA ALA A 56 -15.62 -6.57 18.20
C ALA A 56 -15.35 -7.24 16.84
N LEU A 57 -14.20 -7.92 16.68
CA LEU A 57 -13.84 -8.58 15.42
C LEU A 57 -14.16 -10.07 15.39
N ARG A 58 -14.47 -10.69 16.55
CA ARG A 58 -14.63 -12.16 16.65
C ARG A 58 -15.63 -12.75 15.68
N HIS A 59 -16.76 -12.06 15.49
CA HIS A 59 -17.81 -12.54 14.60
C HIS A 59 -17.44 -12.47 13.11
N PHE A 60 -16.34 -11.79 12.77
CA PHE A 60 -15.80 -11.73 11.41
C PHE A 60 -14.67 -12.75 11.17
N LYS A 61 -14.27 -13.53 12.17
CA LYS A 61 -13.12 -14.45 12.06
C LYS A 61 -13.22 -15.37 10.85
N GLU A 62 -14.34 -16.07 10.69
CA GLU A 62 -14.54 -16.99 9.56
C GLU A 62 -14.48 -16.27 8.21
N ALA A 63 -15.13 -15.11 8.09
CA ALA A 63 -15.08 -14.31 6.88
C ALA A 63 -13.65 -13.83 6.54
N ALA A 64 -12.87 -13.46 7.56
CA ALA A 64 -11.48 -13.04 7.37
C ALA A 64 -10.60 -14.21 6.88
N HIS A 65 -10.79 -15.42 7.43
CA HIS A 65 -10.10 -16.62 6.95
C HIS A 65 -10.46 -16.95 5.50
N LEU A 66 -11.75 -16.93 5.16
CA LEU A 66 -12.21 -17.16 3.78
C LEU A 66 -11.58 -16.16 2.79
N LEU A 67 -11.51 -14.88 3.16
CA LEU A 67 -10.88 -13.85 2.32
C LEU A 67 -9.37 -14.07 2.17
N ALA A 68 -8.67 -14.45 3.24
CA ALA A 68 -7.24 -14.70 3.21
C ALA A 68 -6.88 -15.96 2.41
N GLU A 69 -7.75 -16.98 2.41
CA GLU A 69 -7.52 -18.26 1.73
C GLU A 69 -8.02 -18.30 0.28
N LYS A 70 -8.94 -17.41 -0.09
CA LYS A 70 -9.46 -17.28 -1.47
C LYS A 70 -8.31 -17.23 -2.47
N ASN A 71 -8.25 -18.19 -3.40
CA ASN A 71 -7.14 -18.36 -4.34
C ASN A 71 -7.50 -18.04 -5.79
N ASP A 72 -8.78 -17.94 -6.10
CA ASP A 72 -9.35 -17.62 -7.40
C ASP A 72 -9.59 -16.10 -7.55
N TRP A 73 -8.59 -15.30 -7.19
CA TRP A 73 -8.64 -13.86 -7.45
C TRP A 73 -8.43 -13.61 -8.94
N PRO A 74 -9.32 -12.84 -9.61
CA PRO A 74 -9.12 -12.49 -11.00
C PRO A 74 -7.90 -11.57 -11.16
N PRO A 75 -7.39 -11.40 -12.39
CA PRO A 75 -6.46 -10.32 -12.69
C PRO A 75 -7.02 -8.97 -12.25
N LEU A 76 -6.22 -8.19 -11.51
CA LEU A 76 -6.58 -6.85 -11.05
C LEU A 76 -6.44 -5.83 -12.18
N TYR A 77 -5.41 -6.00 -13.03
CA TYR A 77 -5.05 -5.06 -14.07
C TYR A 77 -4.77 -5.78 -15.40
N ASP A 78 -5.22 -5.17 -16.50
CA ASP A 78 -4.76 -5.54 -17.84
C ASP A 78 -3.54 -4.68 -18.18
N VAL A 79 -2.34 -5.26 -18.02
CA VAL A 79 -1.05 -4.57 -18.24
C VAL A 79 -0.91 -4.10 -19.69
N ASN A 80 -1.44 -4.84 -20.67
CA ASN A 80 -1.40 -4.41 -22.07
C ASN A 80 -2.28 -3.17 -22.29
N ARG A 81 -3.43 -3.09 -21.62
CA ARG A 81 -4.28 -1.87 -21.66
C ARG A 81 -3.62 -0.69 -20.98
N LEU A 82 -2.97 -0.89 -19.84
CA LEU A 82 -2.24 0.17 -19.13
C LEU A 82 -1.08 0.72 -19.98
N ASN A 83 -0.29 -0.17 -20.61
CA ASN A 83 0.80 0.21 -21.50
C ASN A 83 0.34 0.90 -22.79
N ASN A 84 -0.92 0.78 -23.18
CA ASN A 84 -1.48 1.44 -24.37
C ASN A 84 -2.46 2.57 -24.01
N ASN A 85 -2.49 3.00 -22.75
CA ASN A 85 -3.36 4.05 -22.27
C ASN A 85 -3.12 5.37 -23.04
N GLN A 86 -4.22 6.00 -23.47
CA GLN A 86 -4.21 7.29 -24.18
C GLN A 86 -4.77 8.43 -23.33
N VAL A 87 -5.33 8.12 -22.16
CA VAL A 87 -5.86 9.14 -21.23
C VAL A 87 -4.69 9.72 -20.44
N PRO A 88 -4.48 11.05 -20.41
CA PRO A 88 -3.43 11.63 -19.59
C PRO A 88 -3.60 11.29 -18.11
N VAL A 89 -2.52 10.88 -17.45
CA VAL A 89 -2.51 10.52 -16.03
C VAL A 89 -1.50 11.38 -15.28
N ALA A 90 -1.91 11.93 -14.14
CA ALA A 90 -1.02 12.57 -13.17
C ALA A 90 -1.21 11.86 -11.83
N ALA A 91 -0.11 11.48 -11.18
CA ALA A 91 -0.13 10.80 -9.88
C ALA A 91 0.88 11.45 -8.93
N ALA A 92 0.50 11.52 -7.65
CA ALA A 92 1.43 11.89 -6.59
C ALA A 92 2.13 10.63 -6.10
N VAL A 93 3.45 10.72 -5.90
CA VAL A 93 4.27 9.67 -5.30
C VAL A 93 5.00 10.28 -4.12
N TYR A 94 4.67 9.84 -2.92
CA TYR A 94 5.33 10.31 -1.70
C TYR A 94 6.61 9.51 -1.49
N TYR A 95 7.75 10.19 -1.50
CA TYR A 95 9.07 9.55 -1.47
C TYR A 95 9.30 8.74 -0.19
N GLU A 96 8.79 9.25 0.94
CA GLU A 96 8.94 8.64 2.27
C GLU A 96 7.64 7.96 2.75
N ASP A 97 6.79 7.47 1.84
CA ASP A 97 5.57 6.75 2.21
C ASP A 97 5.90 5.43 2.92
N MET A 98 5.35 5.25 4.12
CA MET A 98 5.53 4.03 4.93
C MET A 98 4.80 2.81 4.33
N TYR A 99 3.72 3.01 3.58
CA TYR A 99 2.82 1.97 3.10
C TYR A 99 3.01 1.65 1.62
N VAL A 100 3.30 2.66 0.80
CA VAL A 100 3.51 2.50 -0.64
C VAL A 100 4.99 2.65 -0.95
N ASN A 101 5.69 1.52 -1.11
CA ASN A 101 7.13 1.55 -1.40
C ASN A 101 7.42 2.32 -2.69
N PHE A 102 8.35 3.28 -2.61
CA PHE A 102 8.74 4.13 -3.72
C PHE A 102 9.18 3.33 -4.97
N ASN A 103 10.06 2.34 -4.82
CA ASN A 103 10.58 1.59 -5.96
C ASN A 103 9.48 0.78 -6.66
N ILE A 104 8.57 0.17 -5.89
CA ILE A 104 7.42 -0.56 -6.44
C ILE A 104 6.45 0.39 -7.15
N ALA A 105 6.23 1.59 -6.60
CA ALA A 105 5.40 2.62 -7.24
C ALA A 105 6.02 3.08 -8.58
N MET A 106 7.34 3.27 -8.62
CA MET A 106 8.06 3.63 -9.84
C MET A 106 8.04 2.51 -10.89
N GLU A 107 8.21 1.25 -10.48
CA GLU A 107 8.08 0.08 -11.35
C GLU A 107 6.68 0.02 -11.97
N THR A 108 5.63 0.15 -11.14
CA THR A 108 4.23 0.15 -11.59
C THR A 108 3.96 1.29 -12.56
N ALA A 109 4.46 2.49 -12.27
CA ALA A 109 4.29 3.64 -13.14
C ALA A 109 4.97 3.46 -14.50
N SER A 110 6.07 2.71 -14.57
CA SER A 110 6.76 2.43 -15.83
C SER A 110 5.92 1.62 -16.83
N GLU A 111 4.90 0.90 -16.33
CA GLU A 111 3.96 0.07 -17.11
C GLU A 111 2.67 0.81 -17.51
N ILE A 112 2.57 2.12 -17.22
CA ILE A 112 1.38 2.93 -17.50
C ILE A 112 1.74 4.03 -18.49
N ALA A 113 1.27 3.89 -19.74
CA ALA A 113 1.50 4.92 -20.74
C ALA A 113 0.83 6.25 -20.38
N GLY A 114 1.55 7.36 -20.56
CA GLY A 114 1.05 8.72 -20.37
C GLY A 114 1.00 9.21 -18.90
N ILE A 115 1.10 8.30 -17.92
CA ILE A 115 2.07 8.34 -16.83
C ILE A 115 2.83 9.65 -16.49
N ARG A 116 2.36 10.53 -15.60
CA ARG A 116 3.20 11.61 -15.02
C ARG A 116 3.19 11.59 -13.51
N LEU A 117 4.37 11.59 -12.90
CA LEU A 117 4.52 11.44 -11.45
C LEU A 117 5.03 12.72 -10.82
N TRP A 118 4.29 13.32 -9.91
CA TRP A 118 4.86 14.29 -8.98
C TRP A 118 5.43 13.54 -7.78
N VAL A 119 6.75 13.33 -7.81
CA VAL A 119 7.49 12.75 -6.70
C VAL A 119 7.80 13.86 -5.69
N THR A 120 7.42 13.67 -4.43
CA THR A 120 7.62 14.68 -3.39
C THR A 120 7.88 14.06 -2.02
N ASN A 121 8.67 14.73 -1.19
CA ASN A 121 8.85 14.43 0.24
C ASN A 121 8.18 15.49 1.13
N GLU A 122 7.39 16.40 0.57
CA GLU A 122 6.61 17.38 1.34
C GLU A 122 5.47 16.74 2.13
N TYR A 123 5.05 15.55 1.71
CA TYR A 123 3.93 14.81 2.29
C TYR A 123 4.29 13.33 2.47
N MET A 124 3.56 12.67 3.36
CA MET A 124 3.58 11.22 3.56
C MET A 124 2.26 10.60 3.06
N HIS A 125 1.95 9.38 3.49
CA HIS A 125 0.74 8.65 3.09
C HIS A 125 -0.56 9.45 3.19
N SER A 126 -0.67 10.35 4.17
CA SER A 126 -1.83 11.22 4.38
C SER A 126 -1.82 12.51 3.55
N GLY A 127 -1.01 12.62 2.50
CA GLY A 127 -0.80 13.87 1.77
C GLY A 127 -2.07 14.54 1.25
N LEU A 128 -3.10 13.79 0.85
CA LEU A 128 -4.39 14.38 0.45
C LEU A 128 -5.15 14.97 1.65
N ARG A 129 -5.04 14.39 2.85
CA ARG A 129 -5.66 14.93 4.07
C ARG A 129 -4.90 16.16 4.56
N ASP A 130 -3.58 16.13 4.48
CA ASP A 130 -2.72 17.15 5.07
C ASP A 130 -2.55 18.35 4.13
N GLY A 131 -2.40 18.08 2.83
CA GLY A 131 -2.20 19.06 1.76
C GLY A 131 -3.41 19.27 0.84
N GLY A 132 -4.56 18.66 1.15
CA GLY A 132 -5.88 18.94 0.56
C GLY A 132 -5.88 19.44 -0.89
N SER A 133 -6.28 20.71 -1.05
CA SER A 133 -6.36 21.41 -2.33
C SER A 133 -5.02 21.52 -3.05
N GLN A 134 -3.91 21.66 -2.33
CA GLN A 134 -2.58 21.84 -2.92
C GLN A 134 -2.16 20.60 -3.71
N VAL A 135 -2.39 19.40 -3.15
CA VAL A 135 -2.14 18.13 -3.85
C VAL A 135 -3.04 18.01 -5.09
N PHE A 136 -4.32 18.31 -4.94
CA PHE A 136 -5.28 18.24 -6.05
C PHE A 136 -4.93 19.24 -7.18
N ASP A 137 -4.71 20.50 -6.84
CA ASP A 137 -4.39 21.58 -7.77
C ASP A 137 -3.07 21.30 -8.51
N GLN A 138 -2.09 20.72 -7.82
CA GLN A 138 -0.85 20.26 -8.43
C GLN A 138 -1.12 19.22 -9.53
N LEU A 139 -1.88 18.17 -9.23
CA LEU A 139 -2.18 17.10 -10.19
C LEU A 139 -3.02 17.60 -11.37
N ILE A 140 -4.03 18.44 -11.12
CA ILE A 140 -4.84 19.06 -12.18
C ILE A 140 -4.01 20.01 -13.05
N ALA A 141 -3.12 20.82 -12.45
CA ALA A 141 -2.25 21.70 -13.21
C ALA A 141 -1.27 20.93 -14.11
N MET A 142 -0.78 19.76 -13.67
CA MET A 142 0.03 18.87 -14.51
C MET A 142 -0.76 18.33 -15.72
N LEU A 143 -2.02 17.95 -15.53
CA LEU A 143 -2.89 17.51 -16.63
C LEU A 143 -3.18 18.65 -17.62
N GLN A 144 -3.33 19.89 -17.11
CA GLN A 144 -3.58 21.08 -17.93
C GLN A 144 -2.31 21.68 -18.58
N GLY A 145 -1.13 21.09 -18.36
CA GLY A 145 0.14 21.61 -18.87
C GLY A 145 0.58 22.94 -18.25
N LYS A 146 -0.01 23.34 -17.11
CA LYS A 146 0.31 24.57 -16.38
C LYS A 146 1.49 24.42 -15.42
N LYS A 147 1.85 23.17 -15.09
CA LYS A 147 3.07 22.85 -14.35
C LYS A 147 3.99 21.99 -15.22
N PRO A 148 5.31 22.23 -15.15
CA PRO A 148 6.25 21.57 -16.03
C PRO A 148 6.20 20.05 -15.84
N TRP A 149 6.41 19.41 -16.98
CA TRP A 149 6.83 18.04 -17.14
C TRP A 149 8.31 18.11 -16.84
N PHE A 150 8.80 17.47 -15.78
CA PHE A 150 10.25 17.38 -15.58
C PHE A 150 10.90 16.75 -16.82
#